data_AF-A0A4Y7J1K8-F1
#
_entry.id   AF-A0A4Y7J1K8-F1
#
_cell.length_a   1.000
_cell.length_b   1.000
_cell.length_c   1.000
_cell.angle_alpha   90.00
_cell.angle_beta   90.00
_cell.angle_gamma   90.00
#
_symmetry.space_group_name_H-M   'P 1'
#
loop_
_entity.id
_entity.type
_entity.pdbx_description
1 polymer ?
#
loop_
_entity_poly.entity_id
_entity_poly.type
_entity_poly.pdbx_seq_one_letter_code
_entity_poly.pdbx_strand_id
1 'polypeptide(L)'
;NLQPSLLYPTPSPSSSTPSCRAVQLVTKTVSDQLLGKFCDDLSHFDYECSGLWSPPVERDVYLGSNDRIYTQDEIITKLKSIVNSLTYPSVRQDVPS
;
A
#
# COMPACT_ATOMS: atom_id res chain seq x y z
N ASN A 1 16.47 38.53 -31.32
CA ASN A 1 15.90 37.22 -31.71
C ASN A 1 16.41 36.21 -30.68
N LEU A 2 15.58 35.87 -29.70
CA LEU A 2 15.97 35.12 -28.49
C LEU A 2 15.86 33.62 -28.78
N GLN A 3 16.92 32.86 -28.52
CA GLN A 3 16.91 31.40 -28.46
C GLN A 3 17.55 30.98 -27.12
N PRO A 4 16.77 30.54 -26.11
CA PRO A 4 17.32 30.00 -24.88
C PRO A 4 17.59 28.50 -25.06
N SER A 5 18.86 28.10 -25.00
CA SER A 5 19.24 26.69 -25.04
C SER A 5 19.97 26.29 -23.76
N LEU A 6 19.50 25.18 -23.19
CA LEU A 6 20.16 24.28 -22.24
C LEU A 6 20.04 24.62 -20.74
N LEU A 7 18.81 24.59 -20.22
CA LEU A 7 18.56 24.16 -18.84
C LEU A 7 18.48 22.63 -18.82
N TYR A 8 19.56 21.94 -18.42
CA TYR A 8 19.45 20.62 -17.80
C TYR A 8 20.57 20.48 -16.75
N PRO A 9 20.24 20.22 -15.46
CA PRO A 9 21.24 19.79 -14.51
C PRO A 9 21.69 18.38 -14.88
N THR A 10 22.99 18.20 -15.14
CA THR A 10 23.60 16.87 -15.25
C THR A 10 23.43 16.10 -13.94
N PRO A 11 22.83 14.90 -13.92
CA PRO A 11 22.78 14.10 -12.71
C PRO A 11 24.19 13.61 -12.38
N SER A 12 24.72 14.03 -11.22
CA SER A 12 25.96 13.47 -10.68
C SER A 12 25.77 11.97 -10.46
N PRO A 13 26.76 11.10 -10.76
CA PRO A 13 26.67 9.69 -10.43
C PRO A 13 26.64 9.56 -8.92
N SER A 14 25.46 9.33 -8.37
CA SER A 14 25.29 9.01 -6.96
C SER A 14 25.94 7.65 -6.76
N SER A 15 27.06 7.62 -6.02
CA SER A 15 27.71 6.40 -5.58
C SER A 15 26.70 5.54 -4.83
N SER A 16 26.12 4.56 -5.54
CA SER A 16 25.22 3.57 -4.97
C SER A 16 26.04 2.59 -4.15
N THR A 17 26.30 2.96 -2.90
CA THR A 17 26.66 1.96 -1.89
C THR A 17 25.48 1.00 -1.75
N PRO A 18 25.70 -0.32 -1.74
CA PRO A 18 24.62 -1.26 -1.47
C PRO A 18 24.22 -1.06 -0.01
N SER A 19 23.18 -0.25 0.21
CA SER A 19 22.52 -0.16 1.50
C SER A 19 21.99 -1.55 1.81
N CYS A 20 22.68 -2.27 2.69
CA CYS A 20 22.15 -3.45 3.35
C CYS A 20 20.88 -2.99 4.04
N ARG A 21 19.71 -3.31 3.46
CA ARG A 21 18.40 -2.92 4.00
C ARG A 21 18.22 -3.63 5.34
N ALA A 22 18.68 -3.01 6.42
CA ALA A 22 18.48 -3.49 7.76
C ALA A 22 17.02 -3.24 8.14
N VAL A 23 16.21 -4.30 8.14
CA VAL A 23 14.84 -4.22 8.64
C VAL A 23 14.93 -4.19 10.16
N GLN A 24 14.71 -3.02 10.75
CA GLN A 24 14.72 -2.84 12.19
C GLN A 24 13.33 -3.17 12.77
N LEU A 25 13.29 -4.09 13.73
CA LEU A 25 12.08 -4.36 14.50
C LEU A 25 11.92 -3.27 15.57
N VAL A 26 10.75 -2.64 15.60
CA VAL A 26 10.39 -1.63 16.60
C VAL A 26 9.06 -2.01 17.25
N THR A 27 8.82 -1.53 18.47
CA THR A 27 7.55 -1.75 19.17
C THR A 27 6.43 -0.95 18.50
N LYS A 28 5.17 -1.38 18.72
CA LYS A 28 3.99 -0.69 18.20
C LYS A 28 3.99 0.80 18.56
N THR A 29 4.27 1.14 19.82
CA THR A 29 4.31 2.53 20.29
C THR A 29 5.36 3.38 19.57
N VAL A 30 6.52 2.80 19.24
CA VAL A 30 7.55 3.50 18.44
C VAL A 30 7.08 3.67 17.00
N SER A 31 6.48 2.64 16.41
CA SER A 31 5.88 2.72 15.08
C SER A 31 4.78 3.80 15.01
N ASP A 32 3.87 3.83 15.99
CA ASP A 32 2.75 4.77 16.04
C ASP A 32 3.25 6.22 16.16
N GLN A 33 4.25 6.49 17.01
CA GLN A 33 4.86 7.82 17.11
C GLN A 33 5.60 8.22 15.83
N LEU A 34 6.27 7.27 15.17
CA LEU A 34 6.86 7.52 13.86
C LEU A 34 5.79 7.78 12.80
N LEU A 35 4.62 7.17 12.90
CA LEU A 35 3.55 7.36 11.91
C LEU A 35 2.78 8.67 12.17
N GLY A 36 2.55 9.04 13.42
CA GLY A 36 1.78 10.23 13.81
C GLY A 36 2.38 11.59 13.40
N LYS A 37 3.62 11.62 12.89
CA LYS A 37 4.22 12.82 12.27
C LYS A 37 3.84 12.99 10.81
N PHE A 38 3.33 11.94 10.17
CA PHE A 38 2.80 11.98 8.83
C PHE A 38 1.30 12.21 8.94
N CYS A 39 0.81 13.26 8.29
CA CYS A 39 -0.62 13.52 8.23
C CYS A 39 -1.25 12.44 7.34
N ASP A 40 -2.24 11.72 7.86
CA ASP A 40 -3.08 10.78 7.08
C ASP A 40 -4.13 11.54 6.24
N ASP A 41 -3.77 12.73 5.76
CA ASP A 41 -4.65 13.52 4.90
C ASP A 41 -4.53 13.00 3.47
N LEU A 42 -5.61 12.36 3.00
CA LEU A 42 -5.77 11.97 1.59
C LEU A 42 -5.64 13.18 0.64
N SER A 43 -5.80 14.41 1.15
CA SER A 43 -5.74 15.66 0.39
C SER A 43 -4.34 16.00 -0.14
N HIS A 44 -3.28 15.37 0.36
CA HIS A 44 -1.91 15.59 -0.13
C HIS A 44 -1.54 14.72 -1.34
N PHE A 45 -2.36 13.74 -1.69
CA PHE A 45 -2.12 12.86 -2.83
C PHE A 45 -2.76 13.44 -4.09
N ASP A 46 -2.09 14.42 -4.68
CA ASP A 46 -2.44 14.90 -6.02
C ASP A 46 -1.86 13.93 -7.06
N TYR A 47 -2.67 12.95 -7.44
CA TYR A 47 -2.30 11.93 -8.43
C TYR A 47 -2.10 12.52 -9.84
N GLU A 48 -2.71 13.67 -10.13
CA GLU A 48 -2.63 14.30 -11.44
C GLU A 48 -1.36 15.15 -11.58
N CYS A 49 -0.93 15.81 -10.50
CA CYS A 49 0.19 16.75 -10.56
C CYS A 49 1.50 16.25 -9.93
N SER A 50 1.47 15.31 -8.98
CA SER A 50 2.68 14.98 -8.20
C SER A 50 3.72 14.16 -8.96
N GLY A 51 3.31 13.36 -9.94
CA GLY A 51 4.19 12.44 -10.69
C GLY A 51 4.89 11.36 -9.84
N LEU A 52 4.69 11.38 -8.52
CA LEU A 52 5.33 10.48 -7.56
C LEU A 52 4.51 9.21 -7.35
N TRP A 53 3.20 9.28 -7.56
CA TRP A 53 2.26 8.19 -7.36
C TRP A 53 1.26 8.16 -8.52
N SER A 54 1.06 6.99 -9.13
CA SER A 54 -0.07 6.77 -10.04
C SER A 54 -1.38 6.68 -9.24
N PRO A 55 -2.51 7.18 -9.78
CA PRO A 55 -3.81 7.00 -9.14
C PRO A 55 -4.14 5.52 -8.96
N PRO A 56 -4.97 5.16 -7.94
CA PRO A 56 -5.49 3.81 -7.83
C PRO A 56 -6.26 3.45 -9.10
N VAL A 57 -5.82 2.41 -9.81
CA VAL A 57 -6.50 1.87 -10.99
C VAL A 57 -7.28 0.63 -10.58
N GLU A 58 -8.50 0.49 -11.08
CA GLU A 58 -9.30 -0.72 -10.92
C GLU A 58 -8.59 -1.92 -11.56
N ARG A 59 -8.68 -3.08 -10.89
CA ARG A 59 -8.06 -4.32 -11.35
C ARG A 59 -9.14 -5.34 -11.64
N ASP A 60 -9.12 -5.88 -12.86
CA ASP A 60 -10.08 -6.91 -13.28
C ASP A 60 -9.67 -8.32 -12.81
N VAL A 61 -8.40 -8.47 -12.44
CA VAL A 61 -7.78 -9.76 -12.15
C VAL A 61 -6.92 -9.64 -10.90
N TYR A 62 -7.04 -10.65 -10.04
CA TYR A 62 -6.33 -10.66 -8.77
C TYR A 62 -5.58 -11.97 -8.56
N LEU A 63 -4.33 -11.88 -8.10
CA LEU A 63 -3.47 -13.03 -7.92
C LEU A 63 -3.56 -13.56 -6.47
N GLY A 64 -3.87 -14.84 -6.35
CA GLY A 64 -3.79 -15.60 -5.12
C GLY A 64 -2.43 -16.28 -4.95
N SER A 65 -2.26 -16.93 -3.80
CA SER A 65 -1.20 -17.93 -3.65
C SER A 65 -1.45 -19.09 -4.61
N ASN A 66 -0.39 -19.82 -4.97
CA ASN A 66 -0.43 -20.99 -5.85
C ASN A 66 -0.88 -20.69 -7.29
N ASP A 67 -0.50 -19.53 -7.83
CA ASP A 67 -0.76 -19.14 -9.23
C ASP A 67 -2.26 -19.11 -9.58
N ARG A 68 -3.12 -19.00 -8.56
CA ARG A 68 -4.57 -18.92 -8.76
C ARG A 68 -4.96 -17.50 -9.09
N ILE A 69 -5.65 -17.35 -10.21
CA ILE A 69 -6.28 -16.09 -10.60
C ILE A 69 -7.71 -16.06 -10.04
N TYR A 70 -8.08 -14.93 -9.46
CA TYR A 70 -9.44 -14.65 -8.99
C TYR A 70 -10.09 -13.55 -9.81
N THR A 71 -11.39 -13.70 -10.06
CA THR A 71 -12.23 -12.62 -10.58
C THR A 71 -12.61 -11.65 -9.47
N GLN A 72 -13.10 -10.47 -9.87
CA GLN A 72 -13.55 -9.45 -8.93
C GLN A 72 -14.65 -9.95 -7.98
N ASP A 73 -15.64 -10.68 -8.50
CA ASP A 73 -16.74 -11.22 -7.70
C ASP A 73 -16.27 -12.26 -6.67
N GLU A 74 -15.33 -13.12 -7.05
CA GLU A 74 -14.77 -14.12 -6.15
C GLU A 74 -14.05 -13.47 -4.97
N ILE A 75 -13.30 -12.40 -5.22
CA ILE A 75 -12.61 -11.67 -4.15
C ILE A 75 -13.57 -10.87 -3.30
N ILE A 76 -14.54 -10.19 -3.89
CA ILE A 76 -15.57 -9.48 -3.12
C ILE A 76 -16.28 -10.46 -2.17
N THR A 77 -16.62 -11.65 -2.66
CA THR A 77 -17.27 -12.69 -1.85
C THR A 77 -16.35 -13.17 -0.73
N LYS A 78 -15.08 -13.45 -1.02
CA LYS A 78 -14.09 -13.88 -0.03
C LYS A 78 -13.86 -12.81 1.04
N LEU A 79 -13.71 -11.55 0.66
CA LEU A 79 -13.54 -10.42 1.58
C LEU A 79 -14.77 -10.25 2.47
N LYS A 80 -15.99 -10.30 1.91
CA LYS A 80 -17.23 -10.28 2.69
C LYS A 80 -17.28 -11.41 3.71
N SER A 81 -16.88 -12.63 3.33
CA SER A 81 -16.82 -13.76 4.26
C SER A 81 -15.86 -13.51 5.42
N ILE A 82 -14.68 -12.95 5.16
CA ILE A 82 -13.68 -12.63 6.19
C ILE A 82 -14.24 -11.57 7.14
N VAL A 83 -14.80 -10.49 6.59
CA VAL A 83 -15.40 -9.41 7.39
C VAL A 83 -16.53 -9.96 8.26
N ASN A 84 -17.44 -10.76 7.70
CA ASN A 84 -18.53 -11.36 8.46
C ASN A 84 -18.02 -12.29 9.58
N SER A 85 -16.95 -13.05 9.34
CA SER A 85 -16.35 -13.91 10.35
C SER A 85 -15.71 -13.14 11.52
N LEU A 86 -15.25 -11.90 11.26
CA LEU A 86 -14.69 -11.02 12.27
C LEU A 86 -15.78 -10.25 13.04
N THR A 87 -16.84 -9.83 12.35
CA THR A 87 -17.93 -9.04 12.93
C THR A 87 -18.92 -9.90 13.73
N TYR A 88 -19.14 -11.15 13.30
CA TYR A 88 -19.98 -12.11 13.99
C TYR A 88 -19.16 -13.37 14.27
N PRO A 89 -18.33 -13.39 15.33
CA PRO A 89 -17.68 -14.61 15.74
C PRO A 89 -18.78 -15.62 16.04
N SER A 90 -18.85 -16.66 15.23
CA SER A 90 -19.83 -17.73 15.38
C SER A 90 -19.76 -18.22 16.83
N VAL A 91 -20.77 -17.88 17.63
CA VAL A 91 -20.91 -18.33 19.02
C VAL A 91 -20.97 -19.85 18.94
N ARG A 92 -19.88 -20.51 19.31
CA ARG A 92 -19.90 -21.95 19.52
C ARG A 92 -20.88 -22.20 20.65
N GLN A 93 -22.07 -22.68 20.29
CA GLN A 93 -23.02 -23.23 21.25
C GLN A 93 -22.42 -24.53 21.80
N ASP A 94 -21.61 -24.39 22.84
CA ASP A 94 -21.42 -25.46 23.82
C ASP A 94 -22.72 -25.51 24.63
N VAL A 95 -23.65 -26.38 24.20
CA VAL A 95 -24.86 -26.68 24.96
C VAL A 95 -24.46 -27.75 26.00
N PRO A 96 -24.48 -27.45 27.30
CA PRO A 96 -24.26 -28.50 28.30
C PRO A 96 -25.47 -29.44 28.28
N SER A 97 -25.18 -30.74 28.30
CA SER A 97 -26.14 -31.84 28.37
C SER A 97 -26.89 -31.89 29.70
#